data_AF-R5GWF0-F1
#
_entry.id   AF-R5GWF0-F1
#
_cell.length_a   1.000
_cell.length_b   1.000
_cell.length_c   1.000
_cell.angle_alpha   90.00
_cell.angle_beta   90.00
_cell.angle_gamma   90.00
#
_symmetry.space_group_name_H-M   'P 1'
#
loop_
_entity.id
_entity.type
_entity.pdbx_description
1 polymer ?
#
loop_
_entity_poly.entity_id
_entity_poly.type
_entity_poly.pdbx_seq_one_letter_code
_entity_poly.pdbx_strand_id
1 'polypeptide(L)'
;MKKITGIILAVCTALFIAVQTAFSAPADGWEPRAEECLSYYSTGASPWDSMEPGRSDWAAYCLARLHGSDGAGKYAAGMQERVEELSQSGGFVRPTEYQRSAICIAAAGGDASRAVELGAFRCETLDKQGFNAYIWALIAVNVTGVEQPENAVNTAQSLAGHIMSQQHADGSFSLIGDSGDVDITAAAVYALSGCDADGASEAAKRGAEWLGAFSEYSSMGTVNCESTAQAVIAFCAVGNTQKAQEAASQLEEYRRDGGYAHLPDGEANAIDTAQALEAAIATAQALEAFTALALSERGEALFGRISALPGADITTTETADAQTGQAAAEVPQAVEEITSGLTGKHIRLILSLFFGAGAAACMVVFFLRSKKLLIPALLLAAAAGGVWLLDIRTPQEYYAQGAAGPLRVTVSADCTAALSNMELIAEDVNPRGVIPSDGVVIKQCEVALQEGSSAFDALTAAAREQHVRVDYTGSVYGTYVRGIGYIQEFGFGELSGWLYKVNGEFPDVSAAYFTLNEGDVVEFVYTCSLGSDVGNVFTADVDD
;
A
#
# COMPACT_ATOMS: atom_id res chain seq x y z
N MET A 1 44.16 7.85 41.92
CA MET A 1 42.93 8.67 41.86
C MET A 1 42.91 9.60 40.64
N LYS A 2 43.81 10.59 40.49
CA LYS A 2 43.80 11.53 39.34
C LYS A 2 43.75 10.90 37.94
N LYS A 3 44.42 9.77 37.71
CA LYS A 3 44.38 9.04 36.42
C LYS A 3 43.05 8.32 36.15
N ILE A 4 42.35 7.86 37.19
CA ILE A 4 41.07 7.16 37.06
C ILE A 4 39.94 8.17 36.82
N THR A 5 39.98 9.33 37.49
CA THR A 5 39.04 10.44 37.26
C THR A 5 39.16 11.01 35.85
N GLY A 6 40.36 11.09 35.29
CA GLY A 6 40.57 11.53 33.90
C GLY A 6 40.06 10.54 32.84
N ILE A 7 40.16 9.24 33.10
CA ILE A 7 39.64 8.19 32.20
C ILE A 7 38.11 8.15 32.26
N ILE A 8 37.51 8.23 33.46
CA ILE A 8 36.06 8.29 33.61
C ILE A 8 35.50 9.56 32.95
N LEU A 9 36.14 10.72 33.12
CA LEU A 9 35.70 11.94 32.45
C LEU A 9 35.86 11.83 30.94
N ALA A 10 36.95 11.26 30.41
CA ALA A 10 37.13 11.06 28.98
C ALA A 10 36.13 10.05 28.38
N VAL A 11 35.80 8.97 29.11
CA VAL A 11 34.78 7.99 28.71
C VAL A 11 33.39 8.61 28.79
N CYS A 12 33.07 9.36 29.85
CA CYS A 12 31.81 10.08 29.96
C CYS A 12 31.67 11.17 28.90
N THR A 13 32.72 11.92 28.56
CA THR A 13 32.69 12.92 27.49
C THR A 13 32.65 12.26 26.10
N ALA A 14 33.33 11.11 25.91
CA ALA A 14 33.25 10.36 24.66
C ALA A 14 31.88 9.69 24.49
N LEU A 15 31.25 9.21 25.56
CA LEU A 15 29.85 8.78 25.57
C LEU A 15 28.91 9.96 25.37
N PHE A 16 29.17 11.12 25.98
CA PHE A 16 28.38 12.32 25.77
C PHE A 16 28.47 12.83 24.33
N ILE A 17 29.66 12.78 23.71
CA ILE A 17 29.87 13.15 22.32
C ILE A 17 29.27 12.09 21.39
N ALA A 18 29.44 10.79 21.67
CA ALA A 18 28.86 9.71 20.88
C ALA A 18 27.32 9.73 20.92
N VAL A 19 26.74 10.02 22.09
CA VAL A 19 25.31 10.27 22.27
C VAL A 19 24.93 11.59 21.58
N GLN A 20 25.68 12.68 21.73
CA GLN A 20 25.34 13.91 20.99
C GLN A 20 25.43 13.76 19.47
N THR A 21 26.35 12.95 18.93
CA THR A 21 26.47 12.69 17.48
C THR A 21 25.49 11.65 16.95
N ALA A 22 24.95 10.78 17.82
CA ALA A 22 23.87 9.86 17.46
C ALA A 22 22.49 10.53 17.52
N PHE A 23 22.37 11.63 18.26
CA PHE A 23 21.11 12.35 18.49
C PHE A 23 21.07 13.76 17.86
N SER A 24 22.02 14.09 16.97
CA SER A 24 21.97 15.32 16.18
C SER A 24 21.61 14.98 14.73
N ALA A 25 20.90 15.91 14.06
CA ALA A 25 20.71 15.85 12.61
C ALA A 25 22.05 15.55 11.94
N PRO A 26 22.07 14.76 10.85
CA PRO A 26 23.30 14.51 10.12
C PRO A 26 24.00 15.85 9.84
N ALA A 27 25.33 15.88 9.91
CA ALA A 27 26.10 17.13 9.79
C ALA A 27 25.78 17.93 8.49
N ASP A 28 25.18 17.25 7.50
CA ASP A 28 24.82 17.76 6.18
C ASP A 28 23.29 17.93 5.97
N GLY A 29 22.46 17.87 7.03
CA GLY A 29 20.99 17.99 6.96
C GLY A 29 20.24 16.66 6.84
N TRP A 30 18.92 16.68 6.64
CA TRP A 30 18.08 15.47 6.61
C TRP A 30 17.88 14.85 5.22
N GLU A 31 18.11 15.61 4.15
CA GLU A 31 18.01 15.11 2.77
C GLU A 31 18.90 13.89 2.49
N PRO A 32 20.18 13.82 2.96
CA PRO A 32 20.99 12.61 2.82
C PRO A 32 20.39 11.35 3.48
N ARG A 33 19.60 11.50 4.55
CA ARG A 33 18.90 10.37 5.18
C ARG A 33 17.72 9.90 4.36
N ALA A 34 16.98 10.83 3.78
CA ALA A 34 15.92 10.49 2.83
C ALA A 34 16.52 9.76 1.61
N GLU A 35 17.64 10.24 1.07
CA GLU A 35 18.34 9.61 -0.05
C GLU A 35 18.84 8.18 0.27
N GLU A 36 19.33 7.96 1.50
CA GLU A 36 19.68 6.62 1.96
C GLU A 36 18.46 5.68 1.90
N CYS A 37 17.29 6.13 2.36
CA CYS A 37 16.07 5.32 2.29
C CYS A 37 15.57 5.14 0.85
N LEU A 38 15.67 6.17 -0.01
CA LEU A 38 15.31 6.07 -1.43
C LEU A 38 16.14 5.01 -2.16
N SER A 39 17.40 4.85 -1.78
CA SER A 39 18.31 3.85 -2.38
C SER A 39 17.81 2.41 -2.22
N TYR A 40 16.96 2.14 -1.22
CA TYR A 40 16.27 0.86 -1.06
C TYR A 40 15.35 0.54 -2.26
N TYR A 41 14.74 1.56 -2.86
CA TYR A 41 13.79 1.41 -3.96
C TYR A 41 14.42 1.63 -5.34
N SER A 42 15.50 2.41 -5.43
CA SER A 42 16.11 2.78 -6.72
C SER A 42 17.33 1.93 -7.05
N THR A 43 17.23 1.10 -8.09
CA THR A 43 18.35 0.26 -8.57
C THR A 43 18.80 0.60 -10.01
N GLY A 44 18.13 1.55 -10.66
CA GLY A 44 18.32 1.94 -12.06
C GLY A 44 19.15 3.22 -12.29
N ALA A 45 19.26 3.62 -13.57
CA ALA A 45 19.97 4.85 -13.96
C ALA A 45 19.14 6.12 -13.70
N SER A 46 17.81 6.01 -13.76
CA SER A 46 16.86 7.00 -13.24
C SER A 46 16.14 6.42 -12.03
N PRO A 47 15.98 7.17 -10.91
CA PRO A 47 15.20 6.70 -9.76
C PRO A 47 13.76 6.32 -10.12
N TRP A 48 13.16 6.99 -11.11
CA TRP A 48 11.80 6.71 -11.60
C TRP A 48 11.65 5.38 -12.33
N ASP A 49 12.74 4.79 -12.86
CA ASP A 49 12.68 3.52 -13.61
C ASP A 49 12.30 2.34 -12.72
N SER A 50 12.59 2.45 -11.41
CA SER A 50 12.29 1.43 -10.41
C SER A 50 10.96 1.67 -9.68
N MET A 51 10.28 2.80 -9.96
CA MET A 51 9.02 3.13 -9.28
C MET A 51 7.83 2.44 -9.94
N GLU A 52 7.03 1.74 -9.14
CA GLU A 52 5.89 0.94 -9.60
C GLU A 52 4.59 1.32 -8.85
N PRO A 53 3.51 1.71 -9.58
CA PRO A 53 2.22 2.01 -8.97
C PRO A 53 1.69 0.86 -8.10
N GLY A 54 1.29 1.18 -6.87
CA GLY A 54 0.79 0.22 -5.87
C GLY A 54 1.88 -0.56 -5.12
N ARG A 55 3.17 -0.34 -5.43
CA ARG A 55 4.29 -0.98 -4.74
C ARG A 55 5.22 0.02 -4.06
N SER A 56 5.61 1.09 -4.76
CA SER A 56 6.59 2.06 -4.25
C SER A 56 6.03 3.48 -4.18
N ASP A 57 4.73 3.61 -3.93
CA ASP A 57 3.98 4.86 -4.05
C ASP A 57 4.50 5.99 -3.17
N TRP A 58 4.79 5.69 -1.90
CA TRP A 58 5.34 6.67 -0.96
C TRP A 58 6.79 7.03 -1.27
N ALA A 59 7.58 6.07 -1.80
CA ALA A 59 8.93 6.35 -2.27
C ALA A 59 8.91 7.27 -3.51
N ALA A 60 8.00 7.01 -4.45
CA ALA A 60 7.77 7.87 -5.62
C ALA A 60 7.29 9.27 -5.21
N TYR A 61 6.42 9.36 -4.20
CA TYR A 61 5.98 10.63 -3.61
C TYR A 61 7.16 11.42 -3.05
N CYS A 62 7.96 10.82 -2.16
CA CYS A 62 9.12 11.46 -1.55
C CYS A 62 10.18 11.86 -2.59
N LEU A 63 10.44 11.01 -3.59
CA LEU A 63 11.32 11.31 -4.72
C LEU A 63 10.86 12.59 -5.44
N ALA A 64 9.58 12.69 -5.78
CA ALA A 64 9.02 13.88 -6.41
C ALA A 64 9.11 15.12 -5.50
N ARG A 65 8.89 14.95 -4.19
CA ARG A 65 8.98 16.05 -3.22
C ARG A 65 10.40 16.60 -3.07
N LEU A 66 11.42 15.74 -3.14
CA LEU A 66 12.82 16.14 -2.98
C LEU A 66 13.41 16.69 -4.28
N HIS A 67 13.09 16.08 -5.43
CA HIS A 67 13.80 16.34 -6.69
C HIS A 67 12.91 16.78 -7.86
N GLY A 68 11.59 16.83 -7.67
CA GLY A 68 10.63 17.11 -8.74
C GLY A 68 10.25 15.88 -9.56
N SER A 69 9.35 16.09 -10.53
CA SER A 69 8.68 15.03 -11.28
C SER A 69 9.30 14.72 -12.65
N ASP A 70 10.50 15.22 -12.93
CA ASP A 70 11.15 15.00 -14.22
C ASP A 70 11.43 13.51 -14.44
N GLY A 71 10.81 12.94 -15.49
CA GLY A 71 10.88 11.51 -15.78
C GLY A 71 9.76 10.65 -15.17
N ALA A 72 8.87 11.23 -14.35
CA ALA A 72 7.79 10.52 -13.68
C ALA A 72 6.59 10.16 -14.57
N GLY A 73 6.57 10.59 -15.84
CA GLY A 73 5.40 10.50 -16.72
C GLY A 73 4.85 9.08 -16.90
N LYS A 74 5.72 8.05 -16.94
CA LYS A 74 5.27 6.64 -17.01
C LYS A 74 4.58 6.21 -15.71
N TYR A 75 5.12 6.61 -14.57
CA TYR A 75 4.57 6.30 -13.25
C TYR A 75 3.20 7.00 -13.07
N ALA A 76 3.10 8.28 -13.42
CA ALA A 76 1.85 9.03 -13.39
C ALA A 76 0.75 8.36 -14.25
N ALA A 77 1.08 8.00 -15.49
CA ALA A 77 0.14 7.34 -16.40
C ALA A 77 -0.34 5.98 -15.86
N GLY A 78 0.56 5.17 -15.30
CA GLY A 78 0.19 3.88 -14.68
C GLY A 78 -0.71 4.04 -13.45
N MET A 79 -0.50 5.11 -12.67
CA MET A 79 -1.38 5.40 -11.53
C MET A 79 -2.78 5.87 -11.98
N GLN A 80 -2.86 6.65 -13.06
CA GLN A 80 -4.14 7.04 -13.67
C GLN A 80 -4.89 5.84 -14.26
N GLU A 81 -4.18 4.92 -14.92
CA GLU A 81 -4.75 3.67 -15.41
C GLU A 81 -5.34 2.83 -14.26
N ARG A 82 -4.61 2.70 -13.16
CA ARG A 82 -5.09 2.03 -11.94
C ARG A 82 -6.38 2.65 -11.39
N VAL A 83 -6.49 3.98 -11.39
CA VAL A 83 -7.71 4.69 -10.94
C VAL A 83 -8.91 4.29 -11.79
N GLU A 84 -8.72 4.22 -13.11
CA GLU A 84 -9.78 3.80 -14.04
C GLU A 84 -10.15 2.33 -13.85
N GLU A 85 -9.18 1.43 -13.73
CA GLU A 85 -9.40 0.00 -13.44
C GLU A 85 -10.21 -0.19 -12.14
N LEU A 86 -9.81 0.49 -11.06
CA LEU A 86 -10.51 0.44 -9.79
C LEU A 86 -11.95 0.92 -9.94
N SER A 87 -12.17 2.05 -10.63
CA SER A 87 -13.53 2.60 -10.84
C SER A 87 -14.45 1.68 -11.64
N GLN A 88 -13.89 0.74 -12.41
CA GLN A 88 -14.62 -0.21 -13.24
C GLN A 88 -14.67 -1.62 -12.62
N SER A 89 -13.97 -1.86 -11.51
CA SER A 89 -13.81 -3.20 -10.92
C SER A 89 -15.11 -3.84 -10.42
N GLY A 90 -16.13 -3.03 -10.14
CA GLY A 90 -17.40 -3.46 -9.56
C GLY A 90 -17.26 -3.80 -8.07
N GLY A 91 -18.29 -3.50 -7.29
CA GLY A 91 -18.25 -3.66 -5.83
C GLY A 91 -17.60 -2.47 -5.12
N PHE A 92 -17.44 -2.59 -3.80
CA PHE A 92 -16.86 -1.53 -2.98
C PHE A 92 -15.36 -1.37 -3.28
N VAL A 93 -14.90 -0.14 -3.51
CA VAL A 93 -13.48 0.21 -3.58
C VAL A 93 -13.18 1.14 -2.43
N ARG A 94 -12.14 0.83 -1.66
CA ARG A 94 -11.67 1.66 -0.55
C ARG A 94 -11.34 3.07 -1.05
N PRO A 95 -11.98 4.14 -0.52
CA PRO A 95 -11.63 5.52 -0.86
C PRO A 95 -10.12 5.83 -0.75
N THR A 96 -9.40 5.22 0.19
CA THR A 96 -7.96 5.43 0.36
C THR A 96 -7.10 4.97 -0.82
N GLU A 97 -7.60 4.06 -1.67
CA GLU A 97 -6.92 3.72 -2.93
C GLU A 97 -6.91 4.92 -3.88
N TYR A 98 -8.05 5.60 -4.05
CA TYR A 98 -8.14 6.81 -4.88
C TYR A 98 -7.37 7.98 -4.27
N GLN A 99 -7.42 8.15 -2.95
CA GLN A 99 -6.73 9.24 -2.25
C GLN A 99 -5.20 9.11 -2.37
N ARG A 100 -4.65 7.90 -2.17
CA ARG A 100 -3.23 7.61 -2.41
C ARG A 100 -2.87 7.86 -3.88
N SER A 101 -3.65 7.34 -4.82
CA SER A 101 -3.42 7.57 -6.25
C SER A 101 -3.43 9.06 -6.60
N ALA A 102 -4.36 9.85 -6.05
CA ALA A 102 -4.44 11.29 -6.30
C ALA A 102 -3.15 12.02 -5.87
N ILE A 103 -2.66 11.72 -4.67
CA ILE A 103 -1.41 12.28 -4.11
C ILE A 103 -0.22 11.96 -5.02
N CYS A 104 -0.06 10.68 -5.38
CA CYS A 104 1.05 10.21 -6.21
C CYS A 104 0.98 10.76 -7.65
N ILE A 105 -0.22 10.84 -8.24
CA ILE A 105 -0.42 11.42 -9.59
C ILE A 105 0.00 12.89 -9.59
N ALA A 106 -0.48 13.69 -8.63
CA ALA A 106 -0.15 15.11 -8.55
C ALA A 106 1.37 15.31 -8.32
N ALA A 107 1.99 14.52 -7.44
CA ALA A 107 3.42 14.61 -7.18
C ALA A 107 4.26 14.26 -8.42
N ALA A 108 3.79 13.29 -9.22
CA ALA A 108 4.40 12.92 -10.49
C ALA A 108 4.07 13.87 -11.64
N GLY A 109 3.39 15.00 -11.38
CA GLY A 109 3.04 16.02 -12.38
C GLY A 109 1.87 15.65 -13.29
N GLY A 110 1.08 14.64 -12.94
CA GLY A 110 -0.12 14.24 -13.66
C GLY A 110 -1.40 14.93 -13.18
N ASP A 111 -2.51 14.70 -13.89
CA ASP A 111 -3.84 15.20 -13.51
C ASP A 111 -4.52 14.25 -12.52
N ALA A 112 -4.64 14.71 -11.26
CA ALA A 112 -5.24 13.96 -10.16
C ALA A 112 -6.76 14.17 -10.02
N SER A 113 -7.39 15.01 -10.85
CA SER A 113 -8.79 15.44 -10.67
C SER A 113 -9.76 14.27 -10.54
N ARG A 114 -9.61 13.27 -11.43
CA ARG A 114 -10.46 12.07 -11.42
C ARG A 114 -10.35 11.27 -10.12
N ALA A 115 -9.13 11.11 -9.60
CA ALA A 115 -8.88 10.39 -8.36
C ALA A 115 -9.41 11.16 -7.14
N VAL A 116 -9.25 12.49 -7.11
CA VAL A 116 -9.80 13.35 -6.05
C VAL A 116 -11.34 13.35 -6.07
N GLU A 117 -11.96 13.35 -7.25
CA GLU A 117 -13.42 13.23 -7.34
C GLU A 117 -13.92 11.92 -6.72
N LEU A 118 -13.32 10.78 -7.09
CA LEU A 118 -13.73 9.46 -6.63
C LEU A 118 -13.42 9.22 -5.14
N GLY A 119 -12.26 9.71 -4.67
CA GLY A 119 -11.77 9.49 -3.31
C GLY A 119 -12.17 10.55 -2.29
N ALA A 120 -12.60 11.74 -2.71
CA ALA A 120 -12.93 12.84 -1.81
C ALA A 120 -14.21 13.57 -2.22
N PHE A 121 -14.17 14.45 -3.23
CA PHE A 121 -15.25 15.43 -3.47
C PHE A 121 -16.60 14.79 -3.78
N ARG A 122 -16.65 13.70 -4.53
CA ARG A 122 -17.89 12.97 -4.88
C ARG A 122 -17.98 11.60 -4.22
N CYS A 123 -17.12 11.34 -3.22
CA CYS A 123 -17.09 10.07 -2.53
C CYS A 123 -18.24 9.99 -1.52
N GLU A 124 -19.28 9.23 -1.86
CA GLU A 124 -20.44 9.02 -0.98
C GLU A 124 -20.22 7.90 0.05
N THR A 125 -19.05 7.25 0.05
CA THR A 125 -18.77 6.04 0.82
C THR A 125 -17.55 6.16 1.74
N LEU A 126 -17.22 7.38 2.17
CA LEU A 126 -16.13 7.60 3.14
C LEU A 126 -16.42 6.90 4.47
N ASP A 127 -17.67 6.98 4.93
CA ASP A 127 -18.19 6.35 6.13
C ASP A 127 -18.06 4.82 6.12
N LYS A 128 -18.14 4.18 4.95
CA LYS A 128 -17.99 2.73 4.83
C LYS A 128 -16.61 2.24 5.20
N GLN A 129 -15.56 2.94 4.74
CA GLN A 129 -14.19 2.61 5.13
C GLN A 129 -13.86 3.18 6.52
N GLY A 130 -14.47 4.30 6.89
CA GLY A 130 -14.39 4.81 8.25
C GLY A 130 -13.57 6.08 8.43
N PHE A 131 -13.32 6.43 9.68
CA PHE A 131 -12.69 7.69 10.08
C PHE A 131 -11.40 8.00 9.31
N ASN A 132 -10.54 7.00 9.09
CA ASN A 132 -9.29 7.15 8.35
C ASN A 132 -9.50 7.66 6.90
N ALA A 133 -10.60 7.28 6.24
CA ALA A 133 -10.89 7.74 4.88
C ALA A 133 -11.16 9.25 4.82
N TYR A 134 -11.69 9.86 5.88
CA TYR A 134 -11.90 11.31 5.96
C TYR A 134 -10.57 12.07 6.08
N ILE A 135 -9.63 11.54 6.88
CA ILE A 135 -8.28 12.10 7.04
C ILE A 135 -7.56 12.11 5.70
N TRP A 136 -7.49 10.97 5.01
CA TRP A 136 -6.82 10.86 3.72
C TRP A 136 -7.54 11.59 2.58
N ALA A 137 -8.87 11.76 2.64
CA ALA A 137 -9.59 12.65 1.73
C ALA A 137 -9.12 14.10 1.87
N LEU A 138 -8.97 14.60 3.10
CA LEU A 138 -8.49 15.96 3.35
C LEU A 138 -7.03 16.12 2.89
N ILE A 139 -6.17 15.14 3.17
CA ILE A 139 -4.78 15.15 2.70
C ILE A 139 -4.72 15.20 1.18
N ALA A 140 -5.48 14.36 0.48
CA ALA A 140 -5.49 14.35 -0.98
C ALA A 140 -5.95 15.71 -1.55
N VAL A 141 -6.97 16.33 -0.97
CA VAL A 141 -7.41 17.69 -1.38
C VAL A 141 -6.33 18.73 -1.14
N ASN A 142 -5.69 18.72 0.04
CA ASN A 142 -4.64 19.67 0.40
C ASN A 142 -3.42 19.57 -0.52
N VAL A 143 -2.92 18.35 -0.71
CA VAL A 143 -1.72 18.06 -1.50
C VAL A 143 -1.93 18.38 -2.97
N THR A 144 -3.04 17.94 -3.55
CA THR A 144 -3.30 18.08 -4.98
C THR A 144 -3.72 19.50 -5.36
N GLY A 145 -4.40 20.22 -4.45
CA GLY A 145 -4.95 21.53 -4.74
C GLY A 145 -6.03 21.54 -5.83
N VAL A 146 -6.59 20.36 -6.18
CA VAL A 146 -7.69 20.25 -7.15
C VAL A 146 -8.86 21.09 -6.69
N GLU A 147 -9.40 21.91 -7.60
CA GLU A 147 -10.52 22.79 -7.29
C GLU A 147 -11.80 22.00 -7.01
N GLN A 148 -12.54 22.45 -6.01
CA GLN A 148 -13.81 21.83 -5.63
C GLN A 148 -14.85 21.98 -6.75
N PRO A 149 -15.48 20.88 -7.22
CA PRO A 149 -16.58 20.97 -8.18
C PRO A 149 -17.89 21.44 -7.52
N GLU A 150 -18.81 22.02 -8.31
CA GLU A 150 -20.09 22.54 -7.79
C GLU A 150 -20.96 21.46 -7.12
N ASN A 151 -20.87 20.21 -7.59
CA ASN A 151 -21.64 19.06 -7.09
C ASN A 151 -20.86 18.23 -6.05
N ALA A 152 -19.88 18.82 -5.38
CA ALA A 152 -19.13 18.14 -4.32
C ALA A 152 -20.06 17.77 -3.15
N VAL A 153 -20.01 16.51 -2.74
CA VAL A 153 -20.66 15.96 -1.54
C VAL A 153 -19.80 16.21 -0.30
N ASN A 154 -18.48 16.16 -0.45
CA ASN A 154 -17.51 16.53 0.59
C ASN A 154 -16.72 17.75 0.13
N THR A 155 -16.32 18.62 1.06
CA THR A 155 -15.43 19.77 0.82
C THR A 155 -14.26 19.73 1.79
N ALA A 156 -13.20 20.49 1.54
CA ALA A 156 -12.10 20.61 2.51
C ALA A 156 -12.63 21.03 3.91
N GLN A 157 -13.59 21.96 3.94
CA GLN A 157 -14.23 22.41 5.18
C GLN A 157 -15.10 21.32 5.84
N SER A 158 -15.89 20.55 5.07
CA SER A 158 -16.71 19.50 5.66
C SER A 158 -15.86 18.33 6.18
N LEU A 159 -14.79 17.97 5.46
CA LEU A 159 -13.83 16.95 5.87
C LEU A 159 -13.09 17.39 7.14
N ALA A 160 -12.52 18.60 7.16
CA ALA A 160 -11.85 19.14 8.35
C ALA A 160 -12.81 19.24 9.54
N GLY A 161 -14.05 19.71 9.32
CA GLY A 161 -15.08 19.78 10.34
C GLY A 161 -15.43 18.42 10.93
N HIS A 162 -15.54 17.38 10.09
CA HIS A 162 -15.76 16.01 10.55
C HIS A 162 -14.56 15.51 11.36
N ILE A 163 -13.33 15.69 10.88
CA ILE A 163 -12.11 15.28 11.61
C ILE A 163 -12.08 15.94 12.98
N MET A 164 -12.21 17.27 13.05
CA MET A 164 -12.22 17.99 14.33
C MET A 164 -13.33 17.55 15.29
N SER A 165 -14.48 17.11 14.77
CA SER A 165 -15.57 16.59 15.61
C SER A 165 -15.24 15.28 16.31
N GLN A 166 -14.25 14.53 15.81
CA GLN A 166 -13.75 13.29 16.41
C GLN A 166 -12.56 13.52 17.35
N GLN A 167 -12.09 14.77 17.52
CA GLN A 167 -10.96 15.03 18.41
C GLN A 167 -11.35 14.83 19.87
N HIS A 168 -10.58 14.01 20.58
CA HIS A 168 -10.77 13.76 22.00
C HIS A 168 -10.46 15.00 22.85
N ALA A 169 -10.89 14.96 24.12
CA ALA A 169 -10.67 16.05 25.07
C ALA A 169 -9.17 16.31 25.33
N ASP A 170 -8.34 15.28 25.28
CA ASP A 170 -6.88 15.36 25.44
C ASP A 170 -6.13 15.81 24.17
N GLY A 171 -6.85 15.94 23.04
CA GLY A 171 -6.30 16.37 21.75
C GLY A 171 -6.01 15.23 20.78
N SER A 172 -6.09 13.98 21.23
CA SER A 172 -5.84 12.79 20.40
C SER A 172 -6.98 12.47 19.44
N PHE A 173 -6.71 11.54 18.54
CA PHE A 173 -7.67 10.89 17.65
C PHE A 173 -7.45 9.39 17.68
N SER A 174 -8.48 8.62 17.36
CA SER A 174 -8.44 7.16 17.32
C SER A 174 -9.21 6.63 16.12
N LEU A 175 -8.85 5.42 15.66
CA LEU A 175 -9.69 4.70 14.72
C LEU A 175 -10.84 3.98 15.44
N ILE A 176 -10.60 3.53 16.67
CA ILE A 176 -11.51 2.70 17.46
C ILE A 176 -11.46 3.14 18.92
N GLY A 177 -12.64 3.28 19.52
CA GLY A 177 -12.79 3.56 20.94
C GLY A 177 -12.29 4.94 21.34
N ASP A 178 -12.31 5.20 22.65
CA ASP A 178 -12.06 6.54 23.19
C ASP A 178 -10.58 6.80 23.56
N SER A 179 -9.67 5.87 23.22
CA SER A 179 -8.24 5.97 23.51
C SER A 179 -7.48 6.42 22.26
N GLY A 180 -6.66 7.47 22.40
CA GLY A 180 -5.87 8.02 21.31
C GLY A 180 -4.85 7.04 20.73
N ASP A 181 -4.67 7.10 19.42
CA ASP A 181 -3.68 6.33 18.66
C ASP A 181 -2.65 7.27 18.02
N VAL A 182 -1.36 6.90 18.04
CA VAL A 182 -0.27 7.75 17.54
C VAL A 182 -0.38 7.99 16.04
N ASP A 183 -0.63 6.93 15.26
CA ASP A 183 -0.63 7.01 13.79
C ASP A 183 -1.83 7.83 13.32
N ILE A 184 -3.01 7.56 13.86
CA ILE A 184 -4.24 8.28 13.53
C ILE A 184 -4.16 9.74 13.99
N THR A 185 -3.62 9.99 15.19
CA THR A 185 -3.43 11.36 15.68
C THR A 185 -2.45 12.13 14.79
N ALA A 186 -1.30 11.55 14.45
CA ALA A 186 -0.34 12.16 13.55
C ALA A 186 -0.97 12.47 12.18
N ALA A 187 -1.73 11.54 11.62
CA ALA A 187 -2.41 11.72 10.35
C ALA A 187 -3.44 12.85 10.36
N ALA A 188 -4.26 12.92 11.40
CA ALA A 188 -5.17 14.04 11.60
C ALA A 188 -4.41 15.38 11.74
N VAL A 189 -3.26 15.40 12.43
CA VAL A 189 -2.44 16.61 12.60
C VAL A 189 -1.93 17.14 11.27
N TYR A 190 -1.28 16.34 10.43
CA TYR A 190 -0.77 16.84 9.15
C TYR A 190 -1.89 17.09 8.12
N ALA A 191 -3.02 16.40 8.21
CA ALA A 191 -4.22 16.73 7.42
C ALA A 191 -4.80 18.11 7.78
N LEU A 192 -4.99 18.38 9.07
CA LEU A 192 -5.56 19.63 9.56
C LEU A 192 -4.59 20.81 9.42
N SER A 193 -3.28 20.59 9.55
CA SER A 193 -2.28 21.65 9.37
C SER A 193 -2.23 22.19 7.92
N GLY A 194 -2.56 21.35 6.94
CA GLY A 194 -2.60 21.72 5.53
C GLY A 194 -3.89 22.42 5.06
N CYS A 195 -4.84 22.70 5.97
CA CYS A 195 -6.17 23.21 5.64
C CYS A 195 -6.46 24.58 6.28
N ASP A 196 -7.14 25.46 5.54
CA ASP A 196 -7.55 26.80 5.99
C ASP A 196 -8.93 26.82 6.70
N ALA A 197 -9.46 25.66 7.11
CA ALA A 197 -10.74 25.60 7.82
C ALA A 197 -10.62 26.22 9.23
N ASP A 198 -11.64 26.99 9.64
CA ASP A 198 -11.69 27.62 10.96
C ASP A 198 -11.48 26.58 12.08
N GLY A 199 -10.47 26.79 12.91
CA GLY A 199 -10.12 25.90 14.03
C GLY A 199 -9.17 24.75 13.68
N ALA A 200 -8.93 24.45 12.40
CA ALA A 200 -8.08 23.32 11.99
C ALA A 200 -6.65 23.43 12.52
N SER A 201 -6.04 24.61 12.44
CA SER A 201 -4.68 24.84 12.98
C SER A 201 -4.60 24.62 14.49
N GLU A 202 -5.63 24.99 15.26
CA GLU A 202 -5.65 24.78 16.71
C GLU A 202 -5.89 23.32 17.08
N ALA A 203 -6.76 22.62 16.33
CA ALA A 203 -6.95 21.18 16.48
C ALA A 203 -5.65 20.41 16.16
N ALA A 204 -4.93 20.79 15.09
CA ALA A 204 -3.64 20.21 14.74
C ALA A 204 -2.59 20.42 15.85
N LYS A 205 -2.51 21.62 16.42
CA LYS A 205 -1.59 21.90 17.54
C LYS A 205 -1.91 21.05 18.77
N ARG A 206 -3.20 20.90 19.14
CA ARG A 206 -3.60 20.04 20.27
C ARG A 206 -3.21 18.57 20.06
N GLY A 207 -3.37 18.04 18.84
CA GLY A 207 -2.91 16.69 18.52
C GLY A 207 -1.39 16.55 18.61
N ALA A 208 -0.65 17.55 18.12
CA ALA A 208 0.81 17.57 18.24
C ALA A 208 1.29 17.73 19.70
N GLU A 209 0.57 18.48 20.52
CA GLU A 209 0.85 18.60 21.97
C GLU A 209 0.65 17.25 22.68
N TRP A 210 -0.40 16.52 22.33
CA TRP A 210 -0.63 15.16 22.84
C TRP A 210 0.50 14.20 22.43
N LEU A 211 0.89 14.20 21.14
CA LEU A 211 2.06 13.43 20.67
C LEU A 211 3.35 13.81 21.40
N GLY A 212 3.54 15.10 21.67
CA GLY A 212 4.73 15.63 22.33
C GLY A 212 4.92 15.22 23.79
N ALA A 213 3.89 14.61 24.40
CA ALA A 213 3.93 14.08 25.77
C ALA A 213 4.63 12.71 25.87
N PHE A 214 4.77 11.99 24.77
CA PHE A 214 5.40 10.66 24.75
C PHE A 214 6.92 10.74 24.60
N SER A 215 7.61 9.76 25.20
CA SER A 215 9.05 9.55 24.99
C SER A 215 9.35 8.56 23.87
N GLU A 216 8.43 7.64 23.60
CA GLU A 216 8.47 6.61 22.56
C GLU A 216 7.09 6.52 21.91
N TYR A 217 7.04 6.15 20.63
CA TYR A 217 5.82 6.20 19.83
C TYR A 217 5.35 4.80 19.50
N SER A 218 4.11 4.48 19.88
CA SER A 218 3.50 3.17 19.68
C SER A 218 2.12 3.28 19.07
N SER A 219 1.76 2.25 18.32
CA SER A 219 0.43 2.03 17.76
C SER A 219 0.03 0.60 18.09
N MET A 220 -1.24 0.41 18.48
CA MET A 220 -1.77 -0.89 18.93
C MET A 220 -0.92 -1.59 20.01
N GLY A 221 -0.23 -0.80 20.87
CA GLY A 221 0.59 -1.31 21.98
C GLY A 221 2.05 -1.61 21.64
N THR A 222 2.46 -1.49 20.37
CA THR A 222 3.82 -1.82 19.94
C THR A 222 4.59 -0.55 19.57
N VAL A 223 5.72 -0.29 20.26
CA VAL A 223 6.68 0.75 19.87
C VAL A 223 7.38 0.33 18.59
N ASN A 224 7.36 1.17 17.56
CA ASN A 224 7.83 0.81 16.24
C ASN A 224 8.35 2.00 15.41
N CYS A 225 9.01 1.69 14.29
CA CYS A 225 9.60 2.67 13.38
C CYS A 225 8.54 3.58 12.73
N GLU A 226 7.43 2.99 12.31
CA GLU A 226 6.33 3.62 11.59
C GLU A 226 5.67 4.73 12.43
N SER A 227 5.25 4.41 13.64
CA SER A 227 4.64 5.38 14.57
C SER A 227 5.60 6.49 14.97
N THR A 228 6.89 6.17 15.11
CA THR A 228 7.94 7.17 15.33
C THR A 228 8.04 8.11 14.13
N ALA A 229 8.01 7.58 12.90
CA ALA A 229 8.04 8.36 11.67
C ALA A 229 6.78 9.24 11.52
N GLN A 230 5.58 8.72 11.80
CA GLN A 230 4.35 9.50 11.78
C GLN A 230 4.41 10.71 12.73
N ALA A 231 4.94 10.51 13.95
CA ALA A 231 5.14 11.61 14.90
C ALA A 231 6.08 12.68 14.36
N VAL A 232 7.20 12.31 13.71
CA VAL A 232 8.12 13.26 13.04
C VAL A 232 7.37 14.11 12.01
N ILE A 233 6.58 13.48 11.13
CA ILE A 233 5.83 14.17 10.08
C ILE A 233 4.83 15.16 10.70
N ALA A 234 4.12 14.74 11.75
CA ALA A 234 3.17 15.60 12.47
C ALA A 234 3.85 16.83 13.10
N PHE A 235 5.00 16.65 13.77
CA PHE A 235 5.75 17.76 14.35
C PHE A 235 6.27 18.72 13.27
N CYS A 236 6.78 18.20 12.15
CA CYS A 236 7.15 19.03 11.00
C CYS A 236 5.95 19.83 10.47
N ALA A 237 4.77 19.19 10.34
CA ALA A 237 3.57 19.84 9.82
C ALA A 237 3.09 21.02 10.67
N VAL A 238 3.27 20.99 11.99
CA VAL A 238 2.94 22.11 12.89
C VAL A 238 4.11 23.06 13.17
N GLY A 239 5.26 22.85 12.52
CA GLY A 239 6.46 23.67 12.70
C GLY A 239 7.18 23.47 14.04
N ASN A 240 6.95 22.35 14.74
CA ASN A 240 7.65 22.00 15.97
C ASN A 240 8.97 21.29 15.68
N THR A 241 9.94 22.03 15.14
CA THR A 241 11.23 21.50 14.69
C THR A 241 12.02 20.79 15.79
N GLN A 242 11.93 21.27 17.04
CA GLN A 242 12.62 20.63 18.16
C GLN A 242 12.09 19.20 18.38
N LYS A 243 10.77 19.03 18.50
CA LYS A 243 10.17 17.71 18.70
C LYS A 243 10.35 16.80 17.48
N ALA A 244 10.30 17.35 16.28
CA ALA A 244 10.58 16.61 15.06
C ALA A 244 12.00 16.01 15.08
N GLN A 245 13.00 16.79 15.47
CA GLN A 245 14.39 16.31 15.58
C GLN A 245 14.58 15.31 16.73
N GLU A 246 13.94 15.53 17.88
CA GLU A 246 13.94 14.58 19.00
C GLU A 246 13.37 13.22 18.57
N ALA A 247 12.20 13.18 17.95
CA ALA A 247 11.59 11.95 17.46
C ALA A 247 12.42 11.30 16.34
N ALA A 248 12.97 12.10 15.40
CA ALA A 248 13.77 11.57 14.30
C ALA A 248 15.08 10.94 14.76
N SER A 249 15.65 11.40 15.88
CA SER A 249 16.82 10.74 16.47
C SER A 249 16.55 9.30 16.92
N GLN A 250 15.31 8.99 17.30
CA GLN A 250 14.91 7.64 17.68
C GLN A 250 14.82 6.70 16.48
N LEU A 251 14.62 7.22 15.26
CA LEU A 251 14.60 6.41 14.04
C LEU A 251 15.92 5.64 13.82
N GLU A 252 17.06 6.15 14.33
CA GLU A 252 18.35 5.48 14.22
C GLU A 252 18.39 4.11 14.93
N GLU A 253 17.52 3.86 15.92
CA GLU A 253 17.42 2.55 16.59
C GLU A 253 16.89 1.45 15.65
N TYR A 254 16.07 1.85 14.67
CA TYR A 254 15.46 0.97 13.68
C TYR A 254 16.32 0.81 12.42
N ARG A 255 17.38 1.62 12.28
CA ARG A 255 18.22 1.65 11.09
C ARG A 255 19.04 0.37 10.94
N ARG A 256 19.15 -0.11 9.71
CA ARG A 256 19.89 -1.32 9.31
C ARG A 256 20.64 -1.07 8.01
N ASP A 257 21.41 -2.06 7.56
CA ASP A 257 22.11 -1.98 6.29
C ASP A 257 21.10 -1.87 5.14
N GLY A 258 21.05 -0.71 4.48
CA GLY A 258 20.18 -0.45 3.33
C GLY A 258 18.76 0.03 3.65
N GLY A 259 18.32 0.11 4.92
CA GLY A 259 16.94 0.51 5.24
C GLY A 259 16.63 0.56 6.74
N TYR A 260 15.35 0.42 7.07
CA TYR A 260 14.81 0.44 8.44
C TYR A 260 13.98 -0.81 8.70
N ALA A 261 13.94 -1.27 9.95
CA ALA A 261 13.14 -2.40 10.40
C ALA A 261 11.96 -1.93 11.26
N HIS A 262 10.88 -2.72 11.33
CA HIS A 262 9.71 -2.41 12.15
C HIS A 262 10.06 -2.27 13.65
N LEU A 263 10.89 -3.19 14.16
CA LEU A 263 11.34 -3.22 15.57
C LEU A 263 12.85 -2.98 15.71
N PRO A 264 13.33 -2.50 16.89
CA PRO A 264 14.74 -2.25 17.14
C PRO A 264 15.68 -3.46 17.05
N ASP A 265 15.14 -4.68 17.03
CA ASP A 265 15.88 -5.94 16.84
C ASP A 265 15.54 -6.66 15.52
N GLY A 266 14.67 -6.10 14.68
CA GLY A 266 14.30 -6.66 13.37
C GLY A 266 15.38 -6.49 12.29
N GLU A 267 15.34 -7.30 11.21
CA GLU A 267 16.24 -7.20 10.06
C GLU A 267 15.61 -6.41 8.89
N ALA A 268 16.36 -5.50 8.24
CA ALA A 268 15.83 -4.74 7.09
C ALA A 268 16.00 -5.43 5.72
N ASN A 269 16.88 -6.43 5.64
CA ASN A 269 17.11 -7.24 4.44
C ASN A 269 16.76 -8.70 4.73
N ALA A 270 15.56 -8.91 5.27
CA ALA A 270 15.11 -10.25 5.60
C ALA A 270 14.92 -11.09 4.32
N ILE A 271 15.30 -12.37 4.40
CA ILE A 271 15.06 -13.36 3.35
C ILE A 271 13.61 -13.90 3.45
N ASP A 272 12.98 -13.73 4.63
CA ASP A 272 11.57 -14.00 4.87
C ASP A 272 10.71 -12.86 4.30
N THR A 273 9.72 -13.20 3.50
CA THR A 273 8.82 -12.28 2.83
C THR A 273 7.99 -11.38 3.75
N ALA A 274 7.67 -11.83 4.98
CA ALA A 274 6.91 -11.01 5.92
C ALA A 274 7.78 -9.92 6.56
N GLN A 275 8.97 -10.29 7.04
CA GLN A 275 9.93 -9.33 7.59
C GLN A 275 10.49 -8.38 6.52
N ALA A 276 10.66 -8.86 5.28
CA ALA A 276 11.07 -8.01 4.16
C ALA A 276 10.02 -6.93 3.85
N LEU A 277 8.74 -7.25 4.05
CA LEU A 277 7.68 -6.27 3.97
C LEU A 277 7.75 -5.28 5.11
N GLU A 278 7.72 -5.73 6.36
CA GLU A 278 7.83 -4.84 7.53
C GLU A 278 9.01 -3.87 7.38
N ALA A 279 10.15 -4.37 6.91
CA ALA A 279 11.29 -3.55 6.56
C ALA A 279 11.01 -2.53 5.44
N ALA A 280 10.32 -2.93 4.38
CA ALA A 280 9.92 -2.02 3.31
C ALA A 280 8.90 -0.96 3.79
N ILE A 281 8.03 -1.26 4.76
CA ILE A 281 7.08 -0.28 5.34
C ILE A 281 7.84 0.68 6.24
N ALA A 282 8.63 0.17 7.19
CA ALA A 282 9.47 0.97 8.07
C ALA A 282 10.39 1.88 7.26
N THR A 283 11.00 1.36 6.18
CA THR A 283 11.85 2.16 5.28
C THR A 283 11.06 3.24 4.53
N ALA A 284 9.85 2.95 4.06
CA ALA A 284 8.99 3.95 3.41
C ALA A 284 8.59 5.07 4.38
N GLN A 285 8.21 4.74 5.61
CA GLN A 285 7.78 5.73 6.59
C GLN A 285 8.97 6.54 7.14
N ALA A 286 10.12 5.90 7.36
CA ALA A 286 11.35 6.62 7.68
C ALA A 286 11.74 7.59 6.55
N LEU A 287 11.61 7.17 5.28
CA LEU A 287 11.79 8.04 4.13
C LEU A 287 10.84 9.25 4.16
N GLU A 288 9.56 9.05 4.43
CA GLU A 288 8.58 10.14 4.59
C GLU A 288 9.00 11.11 5.71
N ALA A 289 9.38 10.60 6.88
CA ALA A 289 9.83 11.41 8.01
C ALA A 289 11.07 12.27 7.68
N PHE A 290 12.11 11.69 7.07
CA PHE A 290 13.29 12.45 6.68
C PHE A 290 13.01 13.42 5.55
N THR A 291 12.10 13.08 4.63
CA THR A 291 11.63 14.00 3.60
C THR A 291 10.88 15.18 4.22
N ALA A 292 10.02 14.93 5.22
CA ALA A 292 9.31 15.97 5.94
C ALA A 292 10.26 16.96 6.65
N LEU A 293 11.32 16.43 7.26
CA LEU A 293 12.37 17.26 7.87
C LEU A 293 13.13 18.10 6.84
N ALA A 294 13.58 17.48 5.74
CA ALA A 294 14.29 18.18 4.67
C ALA A 294 13.43 19.30 4.03
N LEU A 295 12.13 19.04 3.84
CA LEU A 295 11.17 20.04 3.37
C LEU A 295 10.93 21.14 4.40
N SER A 296 10.84 20.79 5.69
CA SER A 296 10.65 21.77 6.77
C SER A 296 11.81 22.76 6.86
N GLU A 297 13.05 22.34 6.57
CA GLU A 297 14.21 23.23 6.47
C GLU A 297 14.07 24.28 5.34
N ARG A 298 13.24 23.97 4.33
CA ARG A 298 12.90 24.84 3.19
C ARG A 298 11.59 25.63 3.41
N GLY A 299 10.93 25.46 4.55
CA GLY A 299 9.63 26.08 4.85
C GLY A 299 8.43 25.40 4.18
N GLU A 300 8.59 24.14 3.76
CA GLU A 300 7.55 23.33 3.12
C GLU A 300 7.08 22.20 4.06
N ALA A 301 5.88 21.64 3.79
CA ALA A 301 5.34 20.51 4.53
C ALA A 301 5.20 19.27 3.64
N LEU A 302 5.47 18.08 4.17
CA LEU A 302 5.36 16.80 3.42
C LEU A 302 3.96 16.57 2.86
N PHE A 303 2.89 17.03 3.50
CA PHE A 303 1.53 16.92 2.95
C PHE A 303 0.90 18.29 2.62
N GLY A 304 1.76 19.29 2.35
CA GLY A 304 1.35 20.59 1.82
C GLY A 304 1.04 20.54 0.32
N ARG A 305 0.40 21.61 -0.18
CA ARG A 305 0.06 21.76 -1.61
C ARG A 305 1.30 21.66 -2.49
N ILE A 306 1.23 20.80 -3.50
CA ILE A 306 2.25 20.75 -4.56
C ILE A 306 2.13 22.03 -5.38
N SER A 307 3.19 22.83 -5.38
CA SER A 307 3.23 24.05 -6.19
C SER A 307 3.27 23.67 -7.66
N ALA A 308 2.30 24.12 -8.45
CA ALA A 308 2.35 23.97 -9.90
C ALA A 308 3.61 24.67 -10.44
N LEU A 309 4.43 23.95 -11.19
CA LEU A 309 5.52 24.56 -11.95
C LEU A 309 4.92 25.61 -12.91
N PRO A 310 5.55 26.79 -13.07
CA PRO A 310 5.09 27.77 -14.04
C PRO A 310 5.23 27.21 -15.46
N GLY A 311 4.12 27.00 -16.17
CA GLY A 311 4.15 26.65 -17.60
C GLY A 311 3.09 25.67 -18.11
N ALA A 312 2.06 25.31 -17.35
CA ALA A 312 0.92 24.56 -17.89
C ALA A 312 0.01 25.45 -18.77
N ASP A 313 0.51 25.83 -19.95
CA ASP A 313 -0.36 26.23 -21.06
C ASP A 313 -1.11 24.99 -21.52
N ILE A 314 -2.34 24.84 -21.03
CA ILE A 314 -3.31 23.89 -21.57
C ILE A 314 -3.71 24.41 -22.95
N THR A 315 -3.00 23.98 -23.98
CA THR A 315 -3.53 24.03 -25.35
C THR A 315 -4.73 23.10 -25.38
N THR A 316 -5.92 23.69 -25.28
CA THR A 316 -7.19 23.08 -25.61
C THR A 316 -7.11 22.55 -27.04
N THR A 317 -6.95 21.24 -27.19
CA THR A 317 -7.22 20.57 -28.46
C THR A 317 -8.72 20.34 -28.51
N GLU A 318 -9.33 20.99 -29.51
CA GLU A 318 -10.76 21.02 -29.77
C GLU A 318 -11.39 19.62 -29.74
N THR A 319 -12.52 19.56 -29.05
CA THR A 319 -13.51 18.49 -29.10
C THR A 319 -13.99 18.29 -30.54
N ALA A 320 -13.74 17.10 -31.09
CA ALA A 320 -14.45 16.63 -32.27
C ALA A 320 -15.76 15.96 -31.82
N ASP A 321 -16.88 16.55 -32.27
CA ASP A 321 -18.26 16.10 -32.09
C ASP A 321 -18.45 14.58 -32.15
N ALA A 322 -18.91 13.99 -31.05
CA ALA A 322 -19.55 12.68 -31.06
C ALA A 322 -21.06 12.89 -31.28
N GLN A 323 -21.49 12.70 -32.53
CA GLN A 323 -22.90 12.63 -32.88
C GLN A 323 -23.57 11.44 -32.17
N THR A 324 -24.65 11.75 -31.47
CA THR A 324 -25.67 10.84 -30.95
C THR A 324 -26.18 9.86 -32.01
N GLY A 325 -26.06 8.57 -31.72
CA GLY A 325 -26.76 7.49 -32.41
C GLY A 325 -27.34 6.53 -31.37
N GLN A 326 -28.64 6.66 -31.09
CA GLN A 326 -29.43 5.63 -30.43
C GLN A 326 -29.43 4.36 -31.30
N ALA A 327 -28.99 3.24 -30.74
CA ALA A 327 -29.32 1.92 -31.25
C ALA A 327 -29.54 0.99 -30.06
N ALA A 328 -30.73 0.38 -30.04
CA ALA A 328 -31.20 -0.52 -29.01
C ALA A 328 -30.27 -1.75 -28.88
N ALA A 329 -30.02 -2.16 -27.65
CA ALA A 329 -29.29 -3.38 -27.33
C ALA A 329 -30.14 -4.61 -27.72
N GLU A 330 -29.77 -5.26 -28.81
CA GLU A 330 -30.11 -6.67 -29.05
C GLU A 330 -28.98 -7.56 -28.51
N VAL A 331 -29.38 -8.55 -27.72
CA VAL A 331 -28.52 -9.58 -27.12
C VAL A 331 -27.94 -10.48 -28.22
N PRO A 332 -26.60 -10.61 -28.36
CA PRO A 332 -26.05 -11.63 -29.25
C PRO A 332 -26.11 -13.00 -28.57
N GLN A 333 -26.79 -13.94 -29.23
CA GLN A 333 -26.69 -15.35 -28.94
C GLN A 333 -25.27 -15.87 -29.21
N ALA A 334 -24.92 -16.90 -28.44
CA ALA A 334 -23.71 -17.72 -28.48
C ALA A 334 -22.99 -17.77 -29.83
N VAL A 335 -21.77 -17.23 -29.84
CA VAL A 335 -20.75 -17.57 -30.84
C VAL A 335 -20.01 -18.80 -30.30
N GLU A 336 -20.23 -19.96 -30.90
CA GLU A 336 -19.35 -21.12 -30.74
C GLU A 336 -17.94 -20.73 -31.23
N GLU A 337 -17.04 -20.49 -30.28
CA GLU A 337 -15.66 -20.13 -30.59
C GLU A 337 -14.81 -21.40 -30.75
N ILE A 338 -14.39 -21.65 -32.00
CA ILE A 338 -13.39 -22.65 -32.35
C ILE A 338 -12.06 -22.22 -31.74
N THR A 339 -11.71 -22.73 -30.56
CA THR A 339 -10.33 -22.68 -30.04
C THR A 339 -9.82 -24.12 -29.85
N SER A 340 -9.19 -24.62 -30.91
CA SER A 340 -8.48 -25.89 -30.89
C SER A 340 -7.20 -25.79 -30.05
N GLY A 341 -7.19 -26.33 -28.83
CA GLY A 341 -6.06 -27.02 -28.18
C GLY A 341 -4.60 -26.54 -28.39
N LEU A 342 -4.29 -25.25 -28.30
CA LEU A 342 -2.88 -24.81 -28.16
C LEU A 342 -2.41 -24.99 -26.72
N THR A 343 -1.25 -25.62 -26.54
CA THR A 343 -0.57 -25.78 -25.23
C THR A 343 0.62 -24.83 -25.11
N GLY A 344 1.20 -24.64 -23.93
CA GLY A 344 2.36 -23.78 -23.70
C GLY A 344 3.56 -24.18 -24.58
N LYS A 345 3.68 -25.47 -24.92
CA LYS A 345 4.63 -25.95 -25.94
C LYS A 345 4.35 -25.41 -27.33
N HIS A 346 3.08 -25.33 -27.75
CA HIS A 346 2.69 -24.76 -29.05
C HIS A 346 3.02 -23.26 -29.11
N ILE A 347 2.79 -22.52 -28.01
CA ILE A 347 3.11 -21.10 -27.92
C ILE A 347 4.63 -20.87 -27.99
N ARG A 348 5.43 -21.65 -27.26
CA ARG A 348 6.91 -21.61 -27.34
C ARG A 348 7.39 -21.89 -28.76
N LEU A 349 6.81 -22.90 -29.43
CA LEU A 349 7.12 -23.22 -30.84
C LEU A 349 6.79 -22.07 -31.80
N ILE A 350 5.63 -21.42 -31.64
CA ILE A 350 5.21 -20.30 -32.49
C ILE A 350 6.15 -19.10 -32.32
N LEU A 351 6.48 -18.74 -31.07
CA LEU A 351 7.38 -17.62 -30.77
C LEU A 351 8.81 -17.89 -31.27
N SER A 352 9.35 -19.10 -31.06
CA SER A 352 10.66 -19.48 -31.58
C SER A 352 10.70 -19.47 -33.12
N LEU A 353 9.62 -19.88 -33.79
CA LEU A 353 9.52 -19.82 -35.26
C LEU A 353 9.44 -18.38 -35.77
N PHE A 354 8.70 -17.51 -35.08
CA PHE A 354 8.58 -16.09 -35.43
C PHE A 354 9.93 -15.36 -35.33
N PHE A 355 10.61 -15.49 -34.20
CA PHE A 355 11.94 -14.90 -34.01
C PHE A 355 13.00 -15.54 -34.91
N GLY A 356 12.95 -16.86 -35.12
CA GLY A 356 13.83 -17.57 -36.04
C GLY A 356 13.67 -17.14 -37.50
N ALA A 357 12.43 -16.93 -37.97
CA ALA A 357 12.15 -16.41 -39.31
C ALA A 357 12.66 -14.96 -39.47
N GLY A 358 12.48 -14.12 -38.44
CA GLY A 358 13.04 -12.77 -38.38
C GLY A 358 14.57 -12.76 -38.46
N ALA A 359 15.24 -13.64 -37.69
CA ALA A 359 16.69 -13.79 -37.73
C ALA A 359 17.19 -14.22 -39.13
N ALA A 360 16.51 -15.18 -39.76
CA ALA A 360 16.83 -15.63 -41.10
C ALA A 360 16.67 -14.51 -42.16
N ALA A 361 15.58 -13.73 -42.07
CA ALA A 361 15.37 -12.59 -42.95
C ALA A 361 16.45 -11.51 -42.79
N CYS A 362 16.83 -11.17 -41.53
CA CYS A 362 17.94 -10.26 -41.25
C CYS A 362 19.27 -10.79 -41.81
N MET A 363 19.54 -12.09 -41.73
CA MET A 363 20.73 -12.72 -42.30
C MET A 363 20.76 -12.67 -43.83
N VAL A 364 19.63 -12.91 -44.49
CA VAL A 364 19.51 -12.80 -45.95
C VAL A 364 19.79 -11.37 -46.41
N VAL A 365 19.22 -10.36 -45.73
CA VAL A 365 19.50 -8.94 -46.05
C VAL A 365 20.94 -8.55 -45.68
N PHE A 366 21.52 -9.14 -44.64
CA PHE A 366 22.92 -8.95 -44.29
C PHE A 366 23.87 -9.39 -45.41
N PHE A 367 23.64 -10.56 -45.99
CA PHE A 367 24.45 -11.07 -47.10
C PHE A 367 24.19 -10.37 -48.43
N LEU A 368 22.98 -9.83 -48.65
CA LEU A 368 22.59 -9.22 -49.92
C LEU A 368 22.74 -7.69 -49.99
N ARG A 369 22.66 -6.97 -48.87
CA ARG A 369 22.48 -5.49 -48.89
C ARG A 369 23.16 -4.70 -47.77
N SER A 370 23.19 -5.16 -46.51
CA SER A 370 23.65 -4.32 -45.39
C SER A 370 24.32 -5.09 -44.25
N LYS A 371 25.61 -4.84 -44.01
CA LYS A 371 26.36 -5.48 -42.91
C LYS A 371 25.90 -5.09 -41.50
N LYS A 372 25.01 -4.11 -41.35
CA LYS A 372 24.53 -3.61 -40.04
C LYS A 372 23.47 -4.51 -39.38
N LEU A 373 22.91 -5.47 -40.10
CA LEU A 373 21.82 -6.34 -39.62
C LEU A 373 22.30 -7.62 -38.91
N LEU A 374 23.62 -7.80 -38.72
CA LEU A 374 24.17 -8.95 -38.00
C LEU A 374 23.78 -8.95 -36.52
N ILE A 375 23.86 -7.80 -35.84
CA ILE A 375 23.52 -7.68 -34.42
C ILE A 375 22.02 -7.95 -34.20
N PRO A 376 21.08 -7.34 -34.97
CA PRO A 376 19.66 -7.69 -34.91
C PRO A 376 19.38 -9.18 -35.17
N ALA A 377 20.07 -9.81 -36.13
CA ALA A 377 19.89 -11.23 -36.41
C ALA A 377 20.32 -12.12 -35.22
N LEU A 378 21.41 -11.78 -34.55
CA LEU A 378 21.89 -12.49 -33.36
C LEU A 378 20.94 -12.29 -32.17
N LEU A 379 20.40 -11.09 -31.97
CA LEU A 379 19.42 -10.82 -30.92
C LEU A 379 18.11 -11.59 -31.13
N LEU A 380 17.61 -11.66 -32.36
CA LEU A 380 16.43 -12.46 -32.69
C LEU A 380 16.67 -13.96 -32.53
N ALA A 381 17.86 -14.46 -32.89
CA ALA A 381 18.23 -15.85 -32.65
C ALA A 381 18.36 -16.16 -31.14
N ALA A 382 18.94 -15.25 -30.35
CA ALA A 382 19.01 -15.35 -28.90
C ALA A 382 17.61 -15.32 -28.26
N ALA A 383 16.71 -14.45 -28.74
CA ALA A 383 15.32 -14.41 -28.31
C ALA A 383 14.57 -15.71 -28.62
N ALA A 384 14.79 -16.30 -29.81
CA ALA A 384 14.21 -17.60 -30.18
C ALA A 384 14.63 -18.74 -29.23
N GLY A 385 15.88 -18.71 -28.75
CA GLY A 385 16.38 -19.63 -27.72
C GLY A 385 15.90 -19.29 -26.31
N GLY A 386 15.84 -18.00 -25.96
CA GLY A 386 15.39 -17.49 -24.66
C GLY A 386 13.93 -17.82 -24.36
N VAL A 387 13.07 -17.94 -25.38
CA VAL A 387 11.68 -18.42 -25.25
C VAL A 387 11.59 -19.78 -24.54
N TRP A 388 12.61 -20.64 -24.67
CA TRP A 388 12.64 -21.95 -24.01
C TRP A 388 13.07 -21.91 -22.54
N LEU A 389 13.63 -20.77 -22.08
CA LEU A 389 13.93 -20.51 -20.68
C LEU A 389 12.73 -19.92 -19.91
N LEU A 390 11.69 -19.47 -20.63
CA LEU A 390 10.49 -18.90 -20.05
C LEU A 390 9.47 -20.00 -19.74
N ASP A 391 8.85 -19.93 -18.56
CA ASP A 391 7.78 -20.84 -18.18
C ASP A 391 6.41 -20.40 -18.71
N ILE A 392 6.26 -20.42 -20.03
CA ILE A 392 5.01 -20.07 -20.72
C ILE A 392 4.02 -21.22 -20.60
N ARG A 393 2.89 -20.96 -19.95
CA ARG A 393 1.75 -21.87 -19.74
C ARG A 393 0.47 -21.17 -20.19
N THR A 394 -0.49 -21.92 -20.73
CA THR A 394 -1.85 -21.41 -20.94
C THR A 394 -2.58 -21.26 -19.60
N PRO A 395 -3.64 -20.43 -19.51
CA PRO A 395 -4.52 -20.41 -18.34
C PRO A 395 -4.99 -21.81 -17.98
N GLN A 396 -5.42 -22.64 -18.94
CA GLN A 396 -5.77 -24.02 -18.66
C GLN A 396 -4.59 -24.85 -18.12
N GLU A 397 -3.34 -24.71 -18.55
CA GLU A 397 -2.20 -25.47 -17.98
C GLU A 397 -1.75 -24.94 -16.61
N TYR A 398 -1.86 -23.64 -16.37
CA TYR A 398 -1.60 -23.01 -15.07
C TYR A 398 -2.66 -23.48 -14.05
N TYR A 399 -3.93 -23.49 -14.45
CA TYR A 399 -5.02 -23.96 -13.61
C TYR A 399 -5.16 -25.51 -13.63
N ALA A 400 -4.70 -26.27 -14.63
CA ALA A 400 -4.86 -27.74 -14.68
C ALA A 400 -3.87 -28.52 -13.79
N GLN A 401 -2.98 -27.86 -13.06
CA GLN A 401 -2.29 -28.51 -11.95
C GLN A 401 -3.28 -28.72 -10.80
N GLY A 402 -3.97 -29.86 -10.83
CA GLY A 402 -4.51 -30.44 -9.62
C GLY A 402 -3.35 -30.84 -8.69
N ALA A 403 -3.44 -30.41 -7.43
CA ALA A 403 -3.07 -31.14 -6.23
C ALA A 403 -2.07 -32.29 -6.42
N ALA A 404 -0.77 -32.02 -6.32
CA ALA A 404 0.27 -33.06 -6.38
C ALA A 404 1.55 -32.69 -5.61
N GLY A 405 1.43 -31.99 -4.49
CA GLY A 405 2.54 -31.85 -3.56
C GLY A 405 2.33 -32.71 -2.31
N PRO A 406 3.41 -33.01 -1.56
CA PRO A 406 3.35 -33.90 -0.40
C PRO A 406 2.65 -33.26 0.80
N LEU A 407 2.56 -31.92 0.84
CA LEU A 407 2.05 -31.15 1.96
C LEU A 407 0.51 -31.26 2.06
N ARG A 408 -0.01 -31.73 3.18
CA ARG A 408 -1.43 -31.82 3.49
C ARG A 408 -1.78 -30.85 4.60
N VAL A 409 -2.73 -29.96 4.33
CA VAL A 409 -3.23 -28.99 5.30
C VAL A 409 -4.75 -28.96 5.29
N THR A 410 -5.34 -28.63 6.43
CA THR A 410 -6.78 -28.46 6.58
C THR A 410 -7.15 -26.99 6.45
N VAL A 411 -8.17 -26.67 5.66
CA VAL A 411 -8.58 -25.28 5.38
C VAL A 411 -10.08 -25.10 5.59
N SER A 412 -10.48 -23.98 6.19
CA SER A 412 -11.89 -23.57 6.28
C SER A 412 -12.06 -22.05 6.20
N ALA A 413 -13.27 -21.58 5.91
CA ALA A 413 -13.64 -20.17 6.02
C ALA A 413 -15.04 -20.01 6.62
N ASP A 414 -15.16 -19.18 7.66
CA ASP A 414 -16.37 -19.01 8.46
C ASP A 414 -16.70 -17.52 8.70
N CYS A 415 -17.99 -17.19 8.68
CA CYS A 415 -18.52 -15.87 8.94
C CYS A 415 -19.61 -15.88 10.04
N THR A 416 -19.53 -16.81 11.00
CA THR A 416 -20.51 -16.93 12.09
C THR A 416 -20.64 -15.64 12.91
N ALA A 417 -19.56 -14.86 13.06
CA ALA A 417 -19.64 -13.56 13.73
C ALA A 417 -20.58 -12.58 12.99
N ALA A 418 -20.63 -12.62 11.66
CA ALA A 418 -21.53 -11.80 10.86
C ALA A 418 -23.02 -12.13 11.13
N LEU A 419 -23.34 -13.41 11.38
CA LEU A 419 -24.72 -13.83 11.73
C LEU A 419 -25.21 -13.20 13.04
N SER A 420 -24.29 -12.91 13.95
CA SER A 420 -24.60 -12.29 15.24
C SER A 420 -24.73 -10.76 15.15
N ASN A 421 -24.36 -10.16 14.00
CA ASN A 421 -24.30 -8.72 13.77
C ASN A 421 -25.09 -8.28 12.50
N MET A 422 -26.11 -9.05 12.11
CA MET A 422 -26.91 -8.81 10.88
C MET A 422 -27.69 -7.49 10.85
N GLU A 423 -27.72 -6.76 11.95
CA GLU A 423 -28.22 -5.39 12.07
C GLU A 423 -27.24 -4.34 11.54
N LEU A 424 -25.93 -4.63 11.51
CA LEU A 424 -24.88 -3.74 11.02
C LEU A 424 -24.64 -3.85 9.50
N ILE A 425 -25.33 -4.79 8.84
CA ILE A 425 -25.04 -5.14 7.45
C ILE A 425 -25.29 -3.96 6.48
N ALA A 426 -24.27 -3.60 5.72
CA ALA A 426 -24.38 -2.71 4.57
C ALA A 426 -24.78 -3.53 3.34
N GLU A 427 -26.08 -3.56 3.01
CA GLU A 427 -26.65 -4.45 1.98
C GLU A 427 -26.12 -4.20 0.56
N ASP A 428 -25.56 -3.02 0.31
CA ASP A 428 -24.94 -2.67 -0.96
C ASP A 428 -23.47 -3.12 -1.08
N VAL A 429 -22.83 -3.42 0.06
CA VAL A 429 -21.52 -4.09 0.12
C VAL A 429 -21.71 -5.60 0.19
N ASN A 430 -22.48 -6.07 1.18
CA ASN A 430 -22.78 -7.47 1.44
C ASN A 430 -24.31 -7.68 1.40
N PRO A 431 -24.88 -8.10 0.26
CA PRO A 431 -26.31 -8.40 0.19
C PRO A 431 -26.67 -9.53 1.16
N ARG A 432 -27.75 -9.42 1.94
CA ARG A 432 -28.13 -10.45 2.95
C ARG A 432 -28.13 -11.89 2.41
N GLY A 433 -28.48 -12.07 1.13
CA GLY A 433 -28.50 -13.38 0.48
C GLY A 433 -27.14 -14.03 0.26
N VAL A 434 -26.03 -13.30 0.39
CA VAL A 434 -24.67 -13.86 0.28
C VAL A 434 -24.16 -14.43 1.59
N ILE A 435 -24.79 -14.11 2.73
CA ILE A 435 -24.40 -14.63 4.06
C ILE A 435 -24.98 -16.03 4.25
N PRO A 436 -24.16 -17.09 4.36
CA PRO A 436 -24.65 -18.45 4.61
C PRO A 436 -25.36 -18.53 5.96
N SER A 437 -26.50 -19.20 6.01
CA SER A 437 -27.31 -19.30 7.25
C SER A 437 -26.63 -20.05 8.39
N ASP A 438 -25.63 -20.87 8.08
CA ASP A 438 -24.81 -21.61 9.03
C ASP A 438 -23.42 -20.97 9.25
N GLY A 439 -23.15 -19.82 8.61
CA GLY A 439 -21.87 -19.10 8.71
C GLY A 439 -20.74 -19.70 7.87
N VAL A 440 -20.89 -20.91 7.36
CA VAL A 440 -19.80 -21.64 6.70
C VAL A 440 -19.68 -21.21 5.24
N VAL A 441 -18.59 -20.51 4.89
CA VAL A 441 -18.31 -20.03 3.53
C VAL A 441 -17.51 -21.06 2.74
N ILE A 442 -16.45 -21.62 3.34
CA ILE A 442 -15.68 -22.75 2.82
C ILE A 442 -15.75 -23.85 3.87
N LYS A 443 -16.37 -24.98 3.52
CA LYS A 443 -16.42 -26.13 4.43
C LYS A 443 -15.02 -26.63 4.69
N GLN A 444 -14.76 -27.10 5.90
CA GLN A 444 -13.46 -27.67 6.24
C GLN A 444 -13.09 -28.79 5.26
N CYS A 445 -11.96 -28.64 4.55
CA CYS A 445 -11.44 -29.64 3.63
C CYS A 445 -9.91 -29.76 3.76
N GLU A 446 -9.38 -30.90 3.33
CA GLU A 446 -7.93 -31.09 3.23
C GLU A 446 -7.48 -30.78 1.80
N VAL A 447 -6.45 -29.94 1.65
CA VAL A 447 -5.86 -29.60 0.35
C VAL A 447 -4.42 -30.10 0.28
N ALA A 448 -3.99 -30.48 -0.92
CA ALA A 448 -2.62 -30.93 -1.19
C ALA A 448 -1.81 -29.83 -1.88
N LEU A 449 -0.72 -29.41 -1.24
CA LEU A 449 0.11 -28.27 -1.64
C LEU A 449 1.58 -28.71 -1.80
N GLN A 450 2.39 -27.87 -2.45
CA GLN A 450 3.85 -28.10 -2.50
C GLN A 450 4.49 -27.64 -1.19
N GLU A 451 5.64 -28.21 -0.82
CA GLU A 451 6.44 -27.67 0.28
C GLU A 451 6.80 -26.20 0.02
N GLY A 452 6.69 -25.35 1.05
CA GLY A 452 6.89 -23.90 0.93
C GLY A 452 5.63 -23.12 0.50
N SER A 453 4.47 -23.77 0.38
CA SER A 453 3.19 -23.08 0.09
C SER A 453 2.70 -22.28 1.29
N SER A 454 1.97 -21.20 1.01
CA SER A 454 1.47 -20.26 2.01
C SER A 454 0.04 -20.54 2.50
N ALA A 455 -0.39 -19.90 3.59
CA ALA A 455 -1.78 -19.89 4.04
C ALA A 455 -2.76 -19.36 2.97
N PHE A 456 -2.32 -18.41 2.14
CA PHE A 456 -3.10 -17.91 1.01
C PHE A 456 -3.20 -18.93 -0.14
N ASP A 457 -2.13 -19.70 -0.42
CA ASP A 457 -2.19 -20.81 -1.38
C ASP A 457 -3.19 -21.89 -0.92
N ALA A 458 -3.24 -22.15 0.39
CA ALA A 458 -4.21 -23.06 0.98
C ALA A 458 -5.65 -22.54 0.84
N LEU A 459 -5.90 -21.26 1.12
CA LEU A 459 -7.20 -20.63 0.90
C LEU A 459 -7.64 -20.73 -0.56
N THR A 460 -6.78 -20.35 -1.49
CA THR A 460 -7.11 -20.34 -2.92
C THR A 460 -7.35 -21.76 -3.44
N ALA A 461 -6.61 -22.76 -2.96
CA ALA A 461 -6.86 -24.16 -3.27
C ALA A 461 -8.23 -24.64 -2.76
N ALA A 462 -8.56 -24.37 -1.49
CA ALA A 462 -9.82 -24.78 -0.88
C ALA A 462 -11.02 -24.07 -1.50
N ALA A 463 -10.91 -22.76 -1.74
CA ALA A 463 -11.94 -21.97 -2.39
C ALA A 463 -12.21 -22.47 -3.81
N ARG A 464 -11.15 -22.84 -4.55
CA ARG A 464 -11.27 -23.39 -5.89
C ARG A 464 -12.00 -24.74 -5.91
N GLU A 465 -11.69 -25.65 -4.98
CA GLU A 465 -12.38 -26.94 -4.87
C GLU A 465 -13.87 -26.78 -4.60
N GLN A 466 -14.25 -25.73 -3.88
CA GLN A 466 -15.63 -25.47 -3.48
C GLN A 466 -16.33 -24.40 -4.33
N HIS A 467 -15.70 -23.95 -5.42
CA HIS A 467 -16.20 -22.91 -6.31
C HIS A 467 -16.56 -21.59 -5.59
N VAL A 468 -15.80 -21.26 -4.56
CA VAL A 468 -15.92 -20.02 -3.79
C VAL A 468 -15.00 -18.96 -4.37
N ARG A 469 -15.54 -17.77 -4.59
CA ARG A 469 -14.75 -16.61 -5.06
C ARG A 469 -13.91 -16.05 -3.91
N VAL A 470 -12.65 -15.72 -4.20
CA VAL A 470 -11.77 -14.98 -3.29
C VAL A 470 -11.39 -13.67 -3.97
N ASP A 471 -11.73 -12.56 -3.34
CA ASP A 471 -11.33 -11.21 -3.76
C ASP A 471 -10.16 -10.78 -2.89
N TYR A 472 -9.06 -10.39 -3.52
CA TYR A 472 -7.84 -9.99 -2.83
C TYR A 472 -7.12 -8.90 -3.63
N THR A 473 -6.27 -8.14 -2.95
CA THR A 473 -5.37 -7.18 -3.59
C THR A 473 -3.93 -7.45 -3.18
N GLY A 474 -3.03 -7.30 -4.14
CA GLY A 474 -1.59 -7.37 -3.91
C GLY A 474 -1.02 -5.97 -3.77
N SER A 475 -0.08 -5.82 -2.86
CA SER A 475 0.69 -4.59 -2.67
C SER A 475 2.11 -4.95 -2.23
N VAL A 476 2.94 -3.96 -1.93
CA VAL A 476 4.16 -4.23 -1.16
C VAL A 476 3.77 -4.98 0.14
N TYR A 477 2.64 -4.60 0.76
CA TYR A 477 2.00 -5.16 1.99
C TYR A 477 1.54 -6.62 1.93
N GLY A 478 1.95 -7.38 0.92
CA GLY A 478 1.51 -8.76 0.73
C GLY A 478 0.12 -8.84 0.12
N THR A 479 -0.52 -9.98 0.33
CA THR A 479 -1.86 -10.24 -0.21
C THR A 479 -2.91 -9.99 0.86
N TYR A 480 -3.69 -8.94 0.65
CA TYR A 480 -4.80 -8.61 1.52
C TYR A 480 -6.09 -9.21 0.96
N VAL A 481 -6.70 -10.13 1.71
CA VAL A 481 -7.97 -10.78 1.35
C VAL A 481 -9.13 -9.85 1.71
N ARG A 482 -9.78 -9.31 0.68
CA ARG A 482 -10.88 -8.36 0.80
C ARG A 482 -12.22 -9.06 0.95
N GLY A 483 -12.37 -10.23 0.34
CA GLY A 483 -13.62 -10.98 0.44
C GLY A 483 -13.47 -12.46 0.12
N ILE A 484 -14.31 -13.28 0.76
CA ILE A 484 -14.43 -14.72 0.51
C ILE A 484 -15.92 -15.02 0.37
N GLY A 485 -16.29 -15.69 -0.72
CA GLY A 485 -17.70 -16.04 -0.99
C GLY A 485 -18.61 -14.83 -1.15
N TYR A 486 -18.13 -13.75 -1.76
CA TYR A 486 -18.82 -12.47 -1.92
C TYR A 486 -19.08 -11.69 -0.62
N ILE A 487 -18.61 -12.18 0.52
CA ILE A 487 -18.63 -11.44 1.78
C ILE A 487 -17.37 -10.56 1.82
N GLN A 488 -17.53 -9.27 1.61
CA GLN A 488 -16.46 -8.28 1.58
C GLN A 488 -16.19 -7.69 2.96
N GLU A 489 -14.96 -7.21 3.17
CA GLU A 489 -14.60 -6.24 4.21
C GLU A 489 -15.56 -5.04 4.20
N PHE A 490 -15.70 -4.39 5.35
CA PHE A 490 -16.56 -3.23 5.58
C PHE A 490 -18.07 -3.45 5.45
N GLY A 491 -18.53 -4.64 5.09
CA GLY A 491 -19.96 -4.91 4.95
C GLY A 491 -20.73 -5.00 6.28
N PHE A 492 -20.04 -4.96 7.42
CA PHE A 492 -20.63 -4.89 8.77
C PHE A 492 -20.04 -3.74 9.60
N GLY A 493 -19.56 -2.68 8.93
CA GLY A 493 -18.92 -1.51 9.54
C GLY A 493 -17.42 -1.45 9.29
N GLU A 494 -16.80 -0.31 9.61
CA GLU A 494 -15.38 0.01 9.31
C GLU A 494 -14.37 -1.01 9.88
N LEU A 495 -14.77 -1.78 10.89
CA LEU A 495 -13.93 -2.77 11.59
C LEU A 495 -14.15 -4.21 11.12
N SER A 496 -14.98 -4.39 10.08
CA SER A 496 -15.33 -5.72 9.56
C SER A 496 -14.41 -6.18 8.43
N GLY A 497 -14.01 -7.45 8.45
CA GLY A 497 -13.05 -7.98 7.49
C GLY A 497 -12.68 -9.45 7.73
N TRP A 498 -11.81 -9.99 6.88
CA TRP A 498 -11.30 -11.35 6.98
C TRP A 498 -9.97 -11.39 7.71
N LEU A 499 -9.91 -12.20 8.77
CA LEU A 499 -8.68 -12.59 9.44
C LEU A 499 -8.38 -14.05 9.14
N TYR A 500 -7.15 -14.50 9.42
CA TYR A 500 -6.80 -15.91 9.35
C TYR A 500 -6.07 -16.38 10.61
N LYS A 501 -6.21 -17.66 10.91
CA LYS A 501 -5.50 -18.37 11.97
C LYS A 501 -4.79 -19.56 11.39
N VAL A 502 -3.64 -19.90 11.96
CA VAL A 502 -2.97 -21.18 11.72
C VAL A 502 -2.80 -21.88 13.05
N ASN A 503 -3.34 -23.10 13.16
CA ASN A 503 -3.33 -23.90 14.38
C ASN A 503 -3.91 -23.18 15.61
N GLY A 504 -4.91 -22.30 15.38
CA GLY A 504 -5.62 -21.55 16.43
C GLY A 504 -4.99 -20.21 16.81
N GLU A 505 -3.80 -19.88 16.30
CA GLU A 505 -3.13 -18.60 16.54
C GLU A 505 -3.33 -17.65 15.37
N PHE A 506 -3.48 -16.35 15.64
CA PHE A 506 -3.58 -15.30 14.62
C PHE A 506 -2.19 -14.77 14.28
N PRO A 507 -1.64 -15.04 13.08
CA PRO A 507 -0.37 -14.47 12.70
C PRO A 507 -0.51 -12.97 12.40
N ASP A 508 0.54 -12.22 12.68
CA ASP A 508 0.70 -10.79 12.39
C ASP A 508 1.22 -10.50 10.97
N VAL A 509 1.46 -11.55 10.19
CA VAL A 509 1.96 -11.48 8.82
C VAL A 509 0.86 -11.71 7.79
N SER A 510 1.08 -11.33 6.52
CA SER A 510 0.12 -11.62 5.45
C SER A 510 0.00 -13.14 5.21
N ALA A 511 -1.22 -13.62 4.92
CA ALA A 511 -1.47 -15.04 4.61
C ALA A 511 -0.64 -15.57 3.43
N ALA A 512 -0.22 -14.70 2.49
CA ALA A 512 0.67 -15.08 1.39
C ALA A 512 2.13 -15.32 1.80
N TYR A 513 2.49 -15.00 3.03
CA TYR A 513 3.86 -15.11 3.56
C TYR A 513 3.98 -16.13 4.67
N PHE A 514 2.88 -16.52 5.31
CA PHE A 514 2.88 -17.60 6.27
C PHE A 514 3.11 -18.94 5.58
N THR A 515 4.33 -19.48 5.68
CA THR A 515 4.68 -20.78 5.11
C THR A 515 4.11 -21.92 5.95
N LEU A 516 3.40 -22.85 5.31
CA LEU A 516 2.71 -23.95 5.99
C LEU A 516 3.59 -25.19 6.17
N ASN A 517 3.29 -25.93 7.23
CA ASN A 517 3.85 -27.23 7.57
C ASN A 517 2.80 -28.34 7.47
N GLU A 518 3.28 -29.58 7.37
CA GLU A 518 2.42 -30.76 7.25
C GLU A 518 1.46 -30.87 8.44
N GLY A 519 0.17 -30.96 8.14
CA GLY A 519 -0.89 -31.08 9.13
C GLY A 519 -1.43 -29.76 9.67
N ASP A 520 -0.93 -28.62 9.20
CA ASP A 520 -1.43 -27.31 9.65
C ASP A 520 -2.93 -27.14 9.37
N VAL A 521 -3.60 -26.44 10.28
CA VAL A 521 -5.02 -26.07 10.18
C VAL A 521 -5.11 -24.57 9.94
N VAL A 522 -5.58 -24.18 8.75
CA VAL A 522 -5.75 -22.80 8.32
C VAL A 522 -7.24 -22.43 8.37
N GLU A 523 -7.58 -21.40 9.13
CA GLU A 523 -8.96 -20.96 9.32
C GLU A 523 -9.08 -19.49 8.95
N PHE A 524 -9.88 -19.16 7.95
CA PHE A 524 -10.26 -17.77 7.67
C PHE A 524 -11.55 -17.44 8.41
N VAL A 525 -11.54 -16.39 9.21
CA VAL A 525 -12.70 -15.98 10.02
C VAL A 525 -13.08 -14.54 9.71
N TYR A 526 -14.36 -14.30 9.47
CA TYR A 526 -14.88 -12.95 9.31
C TYR A 526 -15.13 -12.33 10.68
N THR A 527 -14.60 -11.13 10.90
CA THR A 527 -14.83 -10.31 12.10
C THR A 527 -15.71 -9.11 11.77
N CYS A 528 -16.48 -8.64 12.74
CA CYS A 528 -17.18 -7.35 12.72
C CYS A 528 -16.53 -6.31 13.67
N SER A 529 -15.45 -6.66 14.37
CA SER A 529 -14.87 -5.89 15.47
C SER A 529 -13.34 -6.05 15.56
N LEU A 530 -12.64 -5.95 14.42
CA LEU A 530 -11.19 -6.03 14.29
C LEU A 530 -10.53 -7.27 14.95
N GLY A 531 -11.29 -8.36 15.09
CA GLY A 531 -10.83 -9.63 15.63
C GLY A 531 -11.29 -9.94 17.06
N SER A 532 -11.74 -8.94 17.82
CA SER A 532 -12.16 -9.11 19.22
C SER A 532 -13.34 -10.09 19.40
N ASP A 533 -14.22 -10.18 18.40
CA ASP A 533 -15.39 -11.08 18.35
C ASP A 533 -15.06 -12.51 17.88
N VAL A 534 -13.85 -12.75 17.37
CA VAL A 534 -13.39 -14.05 16.86
C VAL A 534 -12.18 -14.60 17.63
N GLY A 535 -11.89 -14.00 18.79
CA GLY A 535 -10.86 -14.44 19.74
C GLY A 535 -9.48 -13.82 19.54
N ASN A 536 -9.34 -12.82 18.66
CA ASN A 536 -8.14 -12.00 18.55
C ASN A 536 -8.27 -10.78 19.48
N VAL A 537 -8.12 -11.01 20.78
CA VAL A 537 -8.25 -9.94 21.78
C VAL A 537 -6.90 -9.23 21.88
N PHE A 538 -6.84 -7.98 21.41
CA PHE A 538 -5.72 -7.08 21.73
C PHE A 538 -5.69 -6.84 23.23
N THR A 539 -4.80 -7.54 23.93
CA THR A 539 -4.42 -7.16 25.29
C THR A 539 -3.34 -6.09 25.16
N ALA A 540 -3.74 -4.82 25.25
CA ALA A 540 -2.79 -3.80 25.65
C ALA A 540 -2.29 -4.20 27.04
N ASP A 541 -1.04 -4.60 27.16
CA ASP A 541 -0.38 -4.67 28.46
C ASP A 541 -0.37 -3.25 29.01
N VAL A 542 -1.37 -2.95 29.85
CA VAL A 542 -1.40 -1.76 30.67
C VAL A 542 -0.40 -2.03 31.79
N ASP A 543 0.87 -1.71 31.55
CA ASP A 543 1.84 -1.59 32.62
C ASP A 543 1.41 -0.39 33.49
N ASP A 544 1.03 -0.70 34.75
CA ASP A 544 0.65 0.23 35.83
C ASP A 544 1.73 1.30 36.15
#